data_AF-A0AA42ULZ8-F1
#
_entry.id   AF-A0AA42ULZ8-F1
#
_cell.length_a   1.000
_cell.length_b   1.000
_cell.length_c   1.000
_cell.angle_alpha   90.00
_cell.angle_beta   90.00
_cell.angle_gamma   90.00
#
_symmetry.space_group_name_H-M   'P 1'
#
loop_
_entity.id
_entity.type
_entity.pdbx_description
1 polymer ?
#
loop_
_entity_poly.entity_id
_entity_poly.type
_entity_poly.pdbx_seq_one_letter_code
_entity_poly.pdbx_strand_id
1 'polypeptide(L)'
;MPDVDRVAPPDTWVDIQRLEWLLDQKGIVAVNGQGEPLSREQRRQAIDALLGPEGQAQLAGNRPYFDRLLGQPLSDQHFNAVSQLLEAYASWLPAAPLQLHDLGERLHMDELVMAAMGLRMRKQKAERTELSEQLKCLTAELKIFSVIQSKVNVVMADKGTLQLEDGGFNLFDRKLYDLDADSWEKSAERRLLASLDTFKPAFNGSAVVTVRHFLEGVQPVTASSESERRLQKVSGPMTDLKAQYAWDKDNNPLANFSQALSDRTRIVNDKVTEQTTLLNDVGSRYTTSTEVMMKFVETWFSMLSKILQN
;
A
#
# COMPACT_ATOMS: atom_id res chain seq x y z
N MET A 1 30.60 -55.44 18.46
CA MET A 1 30.13 -54.57 17.36
C MET A 1 29.32 -53.47 18.01
N PRO A 2 29.61 -52.18 17.80
CA PRO A 2 28.75 -51.15 18.38
C PRO A 2 27.43 -51.14 17.62
N ASP A 3 26.38 -50.88 18.39
CA ASP A 3 24.98 -50.83 17.98
C ASP A 3 24.79 -49.77 16.89
N VAL A 4 24.17 -50.16 15.78
CA VAL A 4 23.82 -49.24 14.71
C VAL A 4 22.58 -48.49 15.18
N ASP A 5 22.76 -47.22 15.53
CA ASP A 5 21.66 -46.28 15.80
C ASP A 5 20.67 -46.31 14.63
N ARG A 6 19.54 -46.99 14.84
CA ARG A 6 18.39 -46.90 13.95
C ARG A 6 17.75 -45.55 14.19
N VAL A 7 18.11 -44.57 13.36
CA VAL A 7 17.35 -43.32 13.21
C VAL A 7 15.90 -43.70 12.97
N ALA A 8 15.00 -43.31 13.88
CA ALA A 8 13.57 -43.53 13.71
C ALA A 8 13.10 -42.88 12.39
N PRO A 9 12.27 -43.54 11.58
CA PRO A 9 11.76 -42.92 10.36
C PRO A 9 10.92 -41.68 10.73
N PRO A 10 11.01 -40.55 10.00
CA PRO A 10 10.31 -39.34 10.40
C PRO A 10 8.79 -39.51 10.25
N ASP A 11 8.04 -38.64 10.93
CA ASP A 11 6.59 -38.40 10.81
C ASP A 11 6.15 -37.91 9.40
N THR A 12 6.79 -38.37 8.32
CA THR A 12 6.51 -37.97 6.93
C THR A 12 5.05 -38.13 6.54
N TRP A 13 4.38 -39.17 7.05
CA TRP A 13 2.95 -39.36 6.80
C TRP A 13 2.08 -38.23 7.37
N VAL A 14 2.40 -37.74 8.58
CA VAL A 14 1.67 -36.63 9.23
C VAL A 14 1.93 -35.33 8.47
N ASP A 15 3.15 -35.10 8.03
CA ASP A 15 3.53 -33.90 7.29
C ASP A 15 2.94 -33.88 5.86
N ILE A 16 2.83 -35.03 5.20
CA ILE A 16 2.10 -35.17 3.93
C ILE A 16 0.62 -34.80 4.13
N GLN A 17 -0.05 -35.30 5.17
CA GLN A 17 -1.44 -34.94 5.46
C GLN A 17 -1.62 -33.45 5.75
N ARG A 18 -0.67 -32.82 6.45
CA ARG A 18 -0.70 -31.39 6.74
C ARG A 18 -0.53 -30.54 5.49
N LEU A 19 0.36 -30.92 4.57
CA LEU A 19 0.51 -30.22 3.28
C LEU A 19 -0.70 -30.43 2.36
N GLU A 20 -1.28 -31.64 2.31
CA GLU A 20 -2.55 -31.85 1.59
C GLU A 20 -3.63 -30.88 2.09
N TRP A 21 -3.77 -30.77 3.41
CA TRP A 21 -4.73 -29.85 4.02
C TRP A 21 -4.44 -28.38 3.73
N LEU A 22 -3.16 -27.97 3.75
CA LEU A 22 -2.75 -26.61 3.41
C LEU A 22 -3.09 -26.26 1.95
N LEU A 23 -2.81 -27.16 1.01
CA LEU A 23 -3.14 -26.98 -0.41
C LEU A 23 -4.65 -26.78 -0.60
N ASP A 24 -5.46 -27.61 0.05
CA ASP A 24 -6.92 -27.52 -0.02
C ASP A 24 -7.46 -26.24 0.66
N GLN A 25 -6.94 -25.88 1.83
CA GLN A 25 -7.34 -24.66 2.56
C GLN A 25 -7.02 -23.39 1.77
N LYS A 26 -5.89 -23.38 1.07
CA LYS A 26 -5.42 -22.23 0.28
C LYS A 26 -5.93 -22.24 -1.17
N GLY A 27 -6.73 -23.24 -1.55
CA GLY A 27 -7.29 -23.37 -2.90
C GLY A 27 -6.22 -23.56 -3.99
N ILE A 28 -5.09 -24.18 -3.65
CA ILE A 28 -4.03 -24.48 -4.59
C ILE A 28 -4.44 -25.72 -5.38
N VAL A 29 -4.70 -25.54 -6.68
CA VAL A 29 -5.05 -26.66 -7.57
C VAL A 29 -3.79 -27.31 -8.06
N ALA A 30 -3.49 -28.51 -7.59
CA ALA A 30 -2.35 -29.26 -8.09
C ALA A 30 -2.65 -29.91 -9.44
N VAL A 31 -1.81 -29.67 -10.46
CA VAL A 31 -1.99 -30.22 -11.81
C VAL A 31 -0.75 -30.99 -12.29
N ASN A 32 -0.93 -31.89 -13.26
CA ASN A 32 0.16 -32.57 -13.95
C ASN A 32 0.82 -31.66 -15.00
N GLY A 33 1.88 -32.14 -15.66
CA GLY A 33 2.57 -31.41 -16.74
C GLY A 33 1.69 -31.05 -17.95
N GLN A 34 0.47 -31.59 -18.03
CA GLN A 34 -0.53 -31.34 -19.07
C GLN A 34 -1.66 -30.41 -18.59
N GLY A 35 -1.59 -29.90 -17.35
CA GLY A 35 -2.58 -28.98 -16.78
C GLY A 35 -3.84 -29.65 -16.21
N GLU A 36 -3.88 -30.99 -16.14
CA GLU A 36 -4.99 -31.73 -15.57
C GLU A 36 -4.83 -31.88 -14.05
N PRO A 37 -5.91 -31.83 -13.25
CA PRO A 37 -5.83 -32.00 -11.80
C PRO A 37 -5.18 -33.33 -11.41
N LEU A 38 -4.21 -33.28 -10.50
CA LEU A 38 -3.60 -34.50 -9.96
C LEU A 38 -4.63 -35.30 -9.15
N SER A 39 -4.63 -36.61 -9.36
CA SER A 39 -5.32 -37.53 -8.47
C SER A 39 -4.73 -37.45 -7.05
N ARG A 40 -5.50 -37.88 -6.05
CA ARG A 40 -5.05 -37.86 -4.64
C ARG A 40 -3.75 -38.65 -4.44
N GLU A 41 -3.58 -39.76 -5.13
CA GLU A 41 -2.37 -40.59 -5.04
C GLU A 41 -1.15 -39.91 -5.65
N GLN A 42 -1.32 -39.30 -6.84
CA GLN A 42 -0.25 -38.52 -7.48
C GLN A 42 0.12 -37.28 -6.67
N ARG A 43 -0.87 -36.62 -6.06
CA ARG A 43 -0.65 -35.49 -5.15
C ARG A 43 0.20 -35.91 -3.95
N ARG A 44 -0.08 -37.08 -3.35
CA ARG A 44 0.72 -37.63 -2.24
C ARG A 44 2.14 -37.97 -2.65
N GLN A 45 2.32 -38.61 -3.79
CA GLN A 45 3.65 -38.93 -4.32
C GLN A 45 4.48 -37.66 -4.58
N ALA A 46 3.86 -36.60 -5.10
CA ALA A 46 4.54 -35.34 -5.32
C ALA A 46 4.91 -34.63 -3.99
N ILE A 47 4.02 -34.64 -2.99
CA ILE A 47 4.32 -34.07 -1.67
C ILE A 47 5.41 -34.88 -0.97
N ASP A 48 5.42 -36.20 -1.10
CA ASP A 48 6.45 -37.08 -0.54
C ASP A 48 7.82 -36.81 -1.18
N ALA A 49 7.88 -36.65 -2.50
CA ALA A 49 9.11 -36.27 -3.21
C ALA A 49 9.65 -34.90 -2.74
N LEU A 50 8.74 -33.95 -2.49
CA LEU A 50 9.07 -32.62 -2.02
C LEU A 50 9.58 -32.59 -0.57
N LEU A 51 8.99 -33.39 0.31
CA LEU A 51 9.41 -33.52 1.71
C LEU A 51 10.61 -34.46 1.90
N GLY A 52 10.85 -35.31 0.91
CA GLY A 52 11.93 -36.28 0.86
C GLY A 52 13.34 -35.66 0.72
N PRO A 53 14.37 -36.51 0.71
CA PRO A 53 15.78 -36.07 0.73
C PRO A 53 16.18 -35.24 -0.50
N GLU A 54 15.56 -35.47 -1.65
CA GLU A 54 15.82 -34.71 -2.88
C GLU A 54 15.27 -33.28 -2.79
N GLY A 55 14.01 -33.11 -2.38
CA GLY A 55 13.43 -31.79 -2.14
C GLY A 55 14.14 -31.01 -1.03
N GLN A 56 14.65 -31.69 0.00
CA GLN A 56 15.49 -31.10 1.05
C GLN A 56 16.81 -30.54 0.49
N ALA A 57 17.52 -31.33 -0.31
CA ALA A 57 18.78 -30.91 -0.92
C ALA A 57 18.59 -29.71 -1.87
N GLN A 58 17.50 -29.70 -2.63
CA GLN A 58 17.17 -28.60 -3.55
C GLN A 58 16.78 -27.32 -2.82
N LEU A 59 15.97 -27.42 -1.76
CA LEU A 59 15.60 -26.26 -0.95
C LEU A 59 16.84 -25.67 -0.26
N ALA A 60 17.71 -26.51 0.28
CA ALA A 60 18.96 -26.09 0.90
C ALA A 60 19.89 -25.37 -0.09
N GLY A 61 20.01 -25.89 -1.33
CA GLY A 61 20.81 -25.26 -2.39
C GLY A 61 20.29 -23.88 -2.82
N ASN A 62 18.98 -23.66 -2.73
CA ASN A 62 18.32 -22.42 -3.16
C ASN A 62 17.95 -21.48 -2.00
N ARG A 63 18.23 -21.84 -0.75
CA ARG A 63 17.85 -21.07 0.45
C ARG A 63 18.29 -19.60 0.44
N PRO A 64 19.53 -19.25 0.06
CA PRO A 64 19.97 -17.84 0.02
C PRO A 64 19.17 -16.97 -0.95
N TYR A 65 18.57 -17.57 -1.97
CA TYR A 65 17.69 -16.89 -2.91
C TYR A 65 16.31 -16.64 -2.28
N PHE A 66 15.73 -17.67 -1.65
CA PHE A 66 14.44 -17.57 -0.99
C PHE A 66 14.43 -16.60 0.19
N ASP A 67 15.51 -16.55 0.98
CA ASP A 67 15.64 -15.63 2.11
C ASP A 67 15.67 -14.16 1.68
N ARG A 68 16.10 -13.87 0.44
CA ARG A 68 16.05 -12.52 -0.16
C ARG A 68 14.69 -12.20 -0.77
N LEU A 69 13.96 -13.22 -1.18
CA LEU A 69 12.68 -13.11 -1.86
C LEU A 69 11.51 -12.94 -0.88
N LEU A 70 11.56 -13.67 0.23
CA LEU A 70 10.57 -13.63 1.29
C LEU A 70 10.82 -12.45 2.24
N GLY A 71 9.76 -11.94 2.87
CA GLY A 71 9.87 -10.89 3.89
C GLY A 71 10.49 -11.36 5.21
N GLN A 72 10.60 -12.68 5.39
CA GLN A 72 11.27 -13.34 6.51
C GLN A 72 12.09 -14.53 5.98
N PRO A 73 13.23 -14.85 6.61
CA PRO A 73 14.04 -15.99 6.20
C PRO A 73 13.26 -17.30 6.37
N LEU A 74 13.55 -18.27 5.50
CA LEU A 74 12.97 -19.61 5.56
C LEU A 74 13.29 -20.29 6.89
N SER A 75 12.33 -21.05 7.41
CA SER A 75 12.53 -21.88 8.59
C SER A 75 13.66 -22.91 8.40
N ASP A 76 14.38 -23.26 9.47
CA ASP A 76 15.35 -24.36 9.46
C ASP A 76 14.69 -25.73 9.32
N GLN A 77 13.41 -25.84 9.68
CA GLN A 77 12.64 -27.07 9.50
C GLN A 77 12.10 -27.13 8.06
N HIS A 78 12.47 -28.17 7.32
CA HIS A 78 12.12 -28.36 5.91
C HIS A 78 10.61 -28.26 5.63
N PHE A 79 9.79 -28.95 6.44
CA PHE A 79 8.33 -28.87 6.33
C PHE A 79 7.80 -27.43 6.45
N ASN A 80 8.32 -26.66 7.41
CA ASN A 80 7.89 -25.28 7.61
C ASN A 80 8.37 -24.38 6.47
N ALA A 81 9.58 -24.59 5.96
CA ALA A 81 10.11 -23.83 4.84
C ALA A 81 9.32 -24.09 3.55
N VAL A 82 8.99 -25.35 3.28
CA VAL A 82 8.06 -25.74 2.20
C VAL A 82 6.69 -25.11 2.39
N SER A 83 6.13 -25.18 3.61
CA SER A 83 4.82 -24.60 3.91
C SER A 83 4.83 -23.09 3.70
N GLN A 84 5.88 -22.39 4.13
CA GLN A 84 6.08 -20.97 3.89
C GLN A 84 6.12 -20.65 2.40
N LEU A 85 6.79 -21.46 1.58
CA LEU A 85 6.83 -21.27 0.12
C LEU A 85 5.46 -21.50 -0.54
N LEU A 86 4.73 -22.53 -0.11
CA LEU A 86 3.39 -22.82 -0.64
C LEU A 86 2.35 -21.78 -0.20
N GLU A 87 2.41 -21.32 1.04
CA GLU A 87 1.60 -20.20 1.53
C GLU A 87 1.91 -18.92 0.78
N ALA A 88 3.20 -18.65 0.55
CA ALA A 88 3.63 -17.52 -0.24
C ALA A 88 3.11 -17.66 -1.68
N TYR A 89 3.25 -18.82 -2.33
CA TYR A 89 2.69 -19.10 -3.65
C TYR A 89 1.18 -18.87 -3.72
N ALA A 90 0.40 -19.41 -2.78
CA ALA A 90 -1.05 -19.22 -2.75
C ALA A 90 -1.44 -17.75 -2.59
N SER A 91 -0.67 -17.02 -1.78
CA SER A 91 -0.84 -15.56 -1.62
C SER A 91 -0.45 -14.81 -2.89
N TRP A 92 0.49 -15.34 -3.67
CA TRP A 92 0.99 -14.72 -4.89
C TRP A 92 0.03 -14.94 -6.07
N LEU A 93 -0.51 -16.13 -6.23
CA LEU A 93 -1.36 -16.50 -7.35
C LEU A 93 -2.60 -17.26 -6.86
N PRO A 94 -3.58 -16.57 -6.27
CA PRO A 94 -4.80 -17.22 -5.80
C PRO A 94 -5.52 -17.89 -6.97
N ALA A 95 -5.85 -19.17 -6.81
CA ALA A 95 -6.48 -20.04 -7.81
C ALA A 95 -5.66 -20.38 -9.07
N ALA A 96 -4.36 -20.06 -9.10
CA ALA A 96 -3.50 -20.58 -10.18
C ALA A 96 -3.18 -22.07 -9.94
N PRO A 97 -3.21 -22.90 -11.00
CA PRO A 97 -2.83 -24.28 -10.88
C PRO A 97 -1.32 -24.41 -10.65
N LEU A 98 -0.93 -25.18 -9.64
CA LEU A 98 0.45 -25.48 -9.27
C LEU A 98 0.85 -26.85 -9.80
N GLN A 99 1.97 -26.95 -10.51
CA GLN A 99 2.46 -28.24 -11.02
C GLN A 99 3.27 -28.96 -9.94
N LEU A 100 2.61 -29.74 -9.06
CA LEU A 100 3.27 -30.43 -7.95
C LEU A 100 4.23 -31.54 -8.41
N HIS A 101 3.89 -32.27 -9.49
CA HIS A 101 4.71 -33.37 -10.03
C HIS A 101 6.16 -32.94 -10.29
N ASP A 102 6.34 -31.69 -10.67
CA ASP A 102 7.63 -31.14 -11.03
C ASP A 102 8.16 -30.16 -9.99
N LEU A 103 7.59 -30.02 -8.79
CA LEU A 103 8.04 -28.96 -7.88
C LEU A 103 9.47 -29.19 -7.35
N GLY A 104 9.96 -30.43 -7.40
CA GLY A 104 11.38 -30.76 -7.19
C GLY A 104 12.25 -30.49 -8.43
N GLU A 105 11.89 -31.00 -9.61
CA GLU A 105 12.68 -30.83 -10.85
C GLU A 105 12.54 -29.43 -11.51
N ARG A 106 11.44 -28.73 -11.27
CA ARG A 106 11.04 -27.39 -11.74
C ARG A 106 10.96 -26.34 -10.62
N LEU A 107 11.79 -26.46 -9.59
CA LEU A 107 12.50 -25.28 -9.05
C LEU A 107 13.41 -24.62 -10.12
N HIS A 108 13.01 -24.65 -11.39
CA HIS A 108 13.57 -23.84 -12.44
C HIS A 108 13.24 -22.40 -12.11
N MET A 109 14.29 -21.58 -12.21
CA MET A 109 14.33 -20.16 -11.91
C MET A 109 13.11 -19.38 -12.41
N ASP A 110 12.40 -19.86 -13.43
CA ASP A 110 11.28 -19.19 -14.09
C ASP A 110 10.02 -19.05 -13.22
N GLU A 111 9.57 -20.10 -12.50
CA GLU A 111 8.40 -19.99 -11.60
C GLU A 111 8.72 -19.11 -10.38
N LEU A 112 9.96 -19.19 -9.90
CA LEU A 112 10.49 -18.35 -8.82
C LEU A 112 10.67 -16.90 -9.25
N VAL A 113 11.13 -16.65 -10.48
CA VAL A 113 11.25 -15.33 -11.09
C VAL A 113 9.87 -14.73 -11.33
N MET A 114 8.89 -15.52 -11.76
CA MET A 114 7.49 -15.09 -11.88
C MET A 114 6.90 -14.70 -10.53
N ALA A 115 7.14 -15.51 -9.49
CA ALA A 115 6.76 -15.18 -8.12
C ALA A 115 7.44 -13.89 -7.62
N ALA A 116 8.74 -13.74 -7.87
CA ALA A 116 9.52 -12.56 -7.49
C ALA A 116 9.11 -11.28 -8.22
N MET A 117 8.86 -11.36 -9.52
CA MET A 117 8.33 -10.25 -10.29
C MET A 117 6.90 -9.91 -9.87
N GLY A 118 6.07 -10.92 -9.57
CA GLY A 118 4.72 -10.72 -9.05
C GLY A 118 4.71 -10.00 -7.69
N LEU A 119 5.61 -10.40 -6.77
CA LEU A 119 5.84 -9.71 -5.51
C LEU A 119 6.28 -8.26 -5.71
N ARG A 120 7.27 -8.04 -6.59
CA ARG A 120 7.78 -6.70 -6.91
C ARG A 120 6.68 -5.80 -7.49
N MET A 121 5.85 -6.33 -8.39
CA MET A 121 4.73 -5.60 -8.97
C MET A 121 3.66 -5.27 -7.92
N ARG A 122 3.31 -6.21 -7.02
CA ARG A 122 2.36 -5.90 -5.92
C ARG A 122 2.92 -4.85 -4.97
N LYS A 123 4.20 -4.94 -4.60
CA LYS A 123 4.86 -3.94 -3.75
C LYS A 123 4.83 -2.56 -4.43
N GLN A 124 5.23 -2.46 -5.69
CA GLN A 124 5.17 -1.22 -6.45
C GLN A 124 3.74 -0.69 -6.63
N LYS A 125 2.76 -1.58 -6.82
CA LYS A 125 1.34 -1.20 -6.90
C LYS A 125 0.83 -0.64 -5.57
N ALA A 126 1.20 -1.28 -4.45
CA ALA A 126 0.85 -0.82 -3.11
C ALA A 126 1.49 0.55 -2.84
N GLU A 127 2.79 0.70 -3.08
CA GLU A 127 3.52 1.98 -2.97
C GLU A 127 2.88 3.06 -3.85
N ARG A 128 2.55 2.76 -5.12
CA ARG A 128 1.85 3.69 -6.01
C ARG A 128 0.48 4.11 -5.45
N THR A 129 -0.28 3.16 -4.93
CA THR A 129 -1.61 3.43 -4.37
C THR A 129 -1.50 4.31 -3.14
N GLU A 130 -0.51 4.04 -2.29
CA GLU A 130 -0.23 4.83 -1.10
C GLU A 130 0.19 6.26 -1.46
N LEU A 131 1.18 6.42 -2.34
CA LEU A 131 1.63 7.72 -2.83
C LEU A 131 0.49 8.51 -3.49
N SER A 132 -0.38 7.83 -4.25
CA SER A 132 -1.55 8.46 -4.85
C SER A 132 -2.54 8.96 -3.80
N GLU A 133 -2.77 8.21 -2.72
CA GLU A 133 -3.70 8.61 -1.66
C GLU A 133 -3.12 9.73 -0.80
N GLN A 134 -1.81 9.71 -0.51
CA GLN A 134 -1.09 10.81 0.12
C GLN A 134 -1.17 12.09 -0.72
N LEU A 135 -0.98 12.00 -2.04
CA LEU A 135 -1.08 13.14 -2.94
C LEU A 135 -2.46 13.77 -2.91
N LYS A 136 -3.54 12.97 -2.90
CA LYS A 136 -4.91 13.49 -2.76
C LYS A 136 -5.11 14.27 -1.47
N CYS A 137 -4.56 13.79 -0.34
CA CYS A 137 -4.64 14.46 0.95
C CYS A 137 -3.87 15.79 0.93
N LEU A 138 -2.66 15.81 0.36
CA LEU A 138 -1.86 17.03 0.22
C LEU A 138 -2.53 18.06 -0.71
N THR A 139 -3.10 17.62 -1.83
CA THR A 139 -3.84 18.50 -2.74
C THR A 139 -5.09 19.07 -2.08
N ALA A 140 -5.79 18.29 -1.26
CA ALA A 140 -6.91 18.78 -0.47
C ALA A 140 -6.47 19.86 0.53
N GLU A 141 -5.35 19.65 1.24
CA GLU A 141 -4.77 20.65 2.13
C GLU A 141 -4.42 21.95 1.39
N LEU A 142 -3.77 21.87 0.22
CA LEU A 142 -3.49 23.03 -0.64
C LEU A 142 -4.75 23.75 -1.09
N LYS A 143 -5.81 23.01 -1.43
CA LYS A 143 -7.08 23.62 -1.86
C LYS A 143 -7.73 24.40 -0.72
N ILE A 144 -7.69 23.87 0.50
CA ILE A 144 -8.16 24.59 1.71
C ILE A 144 -7.31 25.86 1.94
N PHE A 145 -5.98 25.78 1.85
CA PHE A 145 -5.12 26.98 1.94
C PHE A 145 -5.43 28.00 0.85
N SER A 146 -5.70 27.55 -0.38
CA SER A 146 -6.06 28.43 -1.50
C SER A 146 -7.39 29.17 -1.26
N VAL A 147 -8.38 28.47 -0.69
CA VAL A 147 -9.66 29.07 -0.28
C VAL A 147 -9.45 30.13 0.80
N ILE A 148 -8.63 29.85 1.82
CA ILE A 148 -8.28 30.81 2.88
C ILE A 148 -7.55 32.01 2.28
N GLN A 149 -6.55 31.78 1.43
CA GLN A 149 -5.76 32.83 0.80
C GLN A 149 -6.61 33.73 -0.10
N SER A 150 -7.56 33.16 -0.84
CA SER A 150 -8.52 33.93 -1.64
C SER A 150 -9.36 34.86 -0.77
N LYS A 151 -9.87 34.37 0.37
CA LYS A 151 -10.60 35.19 1.34
C LYS A 151 -9.72 36.30 1.92
N VAL A 152 -8.46 36.01 2.27
CA VAL A 152 -7.49 37.01 2.75
C VAL A 152 -7.28 38.11 1.70
N ASN A 153 -7.11 37.73 0.43
CA ASN A 153 -6.90 38.69 -0.67
C ASN A 153 -8.12 39.60 -0.88
N VAL A 154 -9.34 39.07 -0.78
CA VAL A 154 -10.58 39.87 -0.83
C VAL A 154 -10.61 40.89 0.30
N VAL A 155 -10.38 40.43 1.55
CA VAL A 155 -10.37 41.33 2.72
C VAL A 155 -9.25 42.37 2.61
N MET A 156 -8.10 42.00 2.05
CA MET A 156 -6.97 42.91 1.83
C MET A 156 -7.28 43.97 0.78
N ALA A 157 -7.96 43.61 -0.31
CA ALA A 157 -8.41 44.56 -1.34
C ALA A 157 -9.43 45.56 -0.78
N ASP A 158 -10.34 45.08 0.07
CA ASP A 158 -11.36 45.90 0.74
C ASP A 158 -10.81 46.72 1.91
N LYS A 159 -9.52 46.59 2.24
CA LYS A 159 -8.88 47.18 3.44
C LYS A 159 -9.66 46.86 4.72
N GLY A 160 -10.24 45.67 4.77
CA GLY A 160 -11.13 45.21 5.84
C GLY A 160 -10.40 44.57 7.02
N THR A 161 -11.17 43.84 7.83
CA THR A 161 -10.65 43.03 8.94
C THR A 161 -11.04 41.58 8.74
N LEU A 162 -10.06 40.69 8.76
CA LEU A 162 -10.28 39.24 8.71
C LEU A 162 -10.51 38.73 10.13
N GLN A 163 -11.64 38.08 10.36
CA GLN A 163 -11.91 37.38 11.61
C GLN A 163 -11.69 35.89 11.40
N LEU A 164 -10.80 35.26 12.19
CA LEU A 164 -10.48 33.85 12.04
C LEU A 164 -11.54 32.91 12.61
N GLU A 165 -12.39 33.44 13.51
CA GLU A 165 -13.49 32.72 14.16
C GLU A 165 -14.85 33.04 13.52
N ASP A 166 -14.87 33.73 12.38
CA ASP A 166 -16.09 34.04 11.66
C ASP A 166 -16.76 32.75 11.14
N GLY A 167 -17.87 32.37 11.79
CA GLY A 167 -18.68 31.23 11.38
C GLY A 167 -19.40 31.42 10.04
N GLY A 168 -19.46 32.65 9.51
CA GLY A 168 -19.99 32.95 8.18
C GLY A 168 -19.08 32.47 7.04
N PHE A 169 -17.77 32.32 7.30
CA PHE A 169 -16.83 31.71 6.37
C PHE A 169 -16.48 30.28 6.83
N ASN A 170 -17.38 29.35 6.54
CA ASN A 170 -17.25 27.96 6.94
C ASN A 170 -16.45 27.15 5.91
N LEU A 171 -15.22 26.74 6.28
CA LEU A 171 -14.39 25.84 5.46
C LEU A 171 -15.02 24.46 5.26
N PHE A 172 -16.01 24.07 6.06
CA PHE A 172 -16.76 22.83 5.86
C PHE A 172 -17.95 22.99 4.89
N ASP A 173 -17.99 24.06 4.09
CA ASP A 173 -18.97 24.24 3.01
C ASP A 173 -18.44 23.72 1.68
N ARG A 174 -19.13 22.74 1.11
CA ARG A 174 -18.83 22.16 -0.22
C ARG A 174 -18.78 23.19 -1.34
N LYS A 175 -19.52 24.31 -1.22
CA LYS A 175 -19.56 25.37 -2.24
C LYS A 175 -18.22 26.09 -2.39
N LEU A 176 -17.39 26.12 -1.36
CA LEU A 176 -16.05 26.72 -1.44
C LEU A 176 -15.08 25.92 -2.33
N TYR A 177 -15.43 24.67 -2.64
CA TYR A 177 -14.61 23.74 -3.40
C TYR A 177 -15.20 23.37 -4.76
N ASP A 178 -16.35 23.97 -5.11
CA ASP A 178 -17.14 23.66 -6.31
C ASP A 178 -17.55 22.18 -6.41
N LEU A 179 -17.91 21.57 -5.27
CA LEU A 179 -18.30 20.16 -5.20
C LEU A 179 -19.82 19.98 -5.00
N ASP A 180 -20.39 19.00 -5.69
CA ASP A 180 -21.73 18.49 -5.43
C ASP A 180 -21.77 17.68 -4.11
N ALA A 181 -22.96 17.30 -3.67
CA ALA A 181 -23.15 16.63 -2.38
C ALA A 181 -22.45 15.25 -2.34
N ASP A 182 -22.54 14.46 -3.41
CA ASP A 182 -21.97 13.12 -3.46
C ASP A 182 -20.45 13.17 -3.54
N SER A 183 -19.91 14.11 -4.33
CA SER A 183 -18.47 14.35 -4.42
C SER A 183 -17.90 14.87 -3.10
N TRP A 184 -18.65 15.71 -2.36
CA TRP A 184 -18.24 16.22 -1.06
C TRP A 184 -18.09 15.10 -0.01
N GLU A 185 -19.04 14.17 0.06
CA GLU A 185 -18.99 13.01 0.98
C GLU A 185 -17.71 12.17 0.80
N LYS A 186 -17.23 12.04 -0.44
CA LYS A 186 -16.04 11.22 -0.78
C LYS A 186 -14.74 12.04 -0.85
N SER A 187 -14.85 13.37 -0.78
CA SER A 187 -13.74 14.30 -0.96
C SER A 187 -12.64 14.11 0.09
N ALA A 188 -11.40 14.42 -0.28
CA ALA A 188 -10.28 14.40 0.65
C ALA A 188 -10.31 15.64 1.57
N GLU A 189 -10.86 16.76 1.08
CA GLU A 189 -11.08 18.01 1.80
C GLU A 189 -11.96 17.80 3.03
N ARG A 190 -13.14 17.20 2.83
CA ARG A 190 -14.05 16.88 3.94
C ARG A 190 -13.40 15.93 4.94
N ARG A 191 -12.76 14.85 4.45
CA ARG A 191 -12.09 13.86 5.30
C ARG A 191 -11.01 14.51 6.15
N LEU A 192 -10.20 15.39 5.57
CA LEU A 192 -9.16 16.14 6.27
C LEU A 192 -9.77 17.04 7.35
N LEU A 193 -10.75 17.87 7.01
CA LEU A 193 -11.37 18.80 7.96
C LEU A 193 -12.09 18.09 9.11
N ALA A 194 -12.74 16.95 8.84
CA ALA A 194 -13.43 16.15 9.85
C ALA A 194 -12.46 15.39 10.78
N SER A 195 -11.21 15.18 10.34
CA SER A 195 -10.19 14.44 11.10
C SER A 195 -9.43 15.29 12.13
N LEU A 196 -9.65 16.61 12.15
CA LEU A 196 -8.97 17.52 13.06
C LEU A 196 -9.53 17.39 14.49
N ASP A 197 -8.67 17.50 15.49
CA ASP A 197 -9.04 17.55 16.90
C ASP A 197 -9.93 18.77 17.25
N THR A 198 -9.77 19.87 16.52
CA THR A 198 -10.59 21.08 16.61
C THR A 198 -11.96 20.93 15.96
N PHE A 199 -12.22 19.83 15.24
CA PHE A 199 -13.50 19.59 14.59
C PHE A 199 -14.60 19.35 15.63
N LYS A 200 -15.64 20.18 15.59
CA LYS A 200 -16.83 20.03 16.45
C LYS A 200 -18.04 19.71 15.59
N PRO A 201 -18.55 18.46 15.61
CA PRO A 201 -19.78 18.12 14.90
C PRO A 201 -20.95 18.86 15.55
N ALA A 202 -21.74 19.58 14.75
CA ALA A 202 -22.97 20.22 15.25
C ALA A 202 -24.12 19.20 15.26
N PHE A 203 -24.90 19.18 16.34
CA PHE A 203 -26.07 18.30 16.54
C PHE A 203 -27.17 18.45 15.48
N ASN A 204 -27.13 19.52 14.67
CA ASN A 204 -28.11 19.85 13.62
C ASN A 204 -27.56 19.66 12.19
N GLY A 205 -26.38 19.04 12.02
CA GLY A 205 -25.81 18.75 10.71
C GLY A 205 -25.02 19.89 10.05
N SER A 206 -24.95 21.07 10.66
CA SER A 206 -24.13 22.20 10.16
C SER A 206 -22.82 22.29 10.94
N ALA A 207 -21.90 21.35 10.70
CA ALA A 207 -20.55 21.46 11.24
C ALA A 207 -19.89 22.74 10.71
N VAL A 208 -19.30 23.53 11.62
CA VAL A 208 -18.62 24.78 11.27
C VAL A 208 -17.13 24.63 11.55
N VAL A 209 -16.35 24.71 10.48
CA VAL A 209 -14.89 24.74 10.56
C VAL A 209 -14.43 26.15 10.16
N THR A 210 -14.00 26.92 11.14
CA THR A 210 -13.46 28.27 10.91
C THR A 210 -12.01 28.19 10.46
N VAL A 211 -11.46 29.30 9.97
CA VAL A 211 -10.03 29.38 9.60
C VAL A 211 -9.15 29.05 10.81
N ARG A 212 -9.51 29.54 12.00
CA ARG A 212 -8.79 29.22 13.24
C ARG A 212 -8.74 27.71 13.50
N HIS A 213 -9.88 27.04 13.44
CA HIS A 213 -9.96 25.59 13.68
C HIS A 213 -9.04 24.82 12.74
N PHE A 214 -8.99 25.17 11.45
CA PHE A 214 -8.11 24.50 10.49
C PHE A 214 -6.62 24.79 10.74
N LEU A 215 -6.27 26.04 11.04
CA LEU A 215 -4.86 26.43 11.21
C LEU A 215 -4.25 25.88 12.50
N GLU A 216 -5.00 25.88 13.61
CA GLU A 216 -4.58 25.30 14.90
C GLU A 216 -4.72 23.78 14.93
N GLY A 217 -5.66 23.23 14.15
CA GLY A 217 -6.04 21.82 14.22
C GLY A 217 -4.92 20.86 13.87
N VAL A 218 -4.87 19.76 14.61
CA VAL A 218 -3.95 18.65 14.43
C VAL A 218 -4.76 17.34 14.44
N GLN A 219 -4.31 16.34 13.70
CA GLN A 219 -4.87 15.01 13.80
C GLN A 219 -4.47 14.39 15.15
N PRO A 220 -5.42 13.80 15.91
CA PRO A 220 -5.12 13.23 17.21
C PRO A 220 -4.03 12.15 17.11
N VAL A 221 -3.02 12.24 18.00
CA VAL A 221 -1.84 11.36 18.04
C VAL A 221 -2.21 9.89 18.33
N THR A 222 -3.45 9.63 18.76
CA THR A 222 -4.01 8.29 18.98
C THR A 222 -4.44 7.56 17.70
N ALA A 223 -4.15 8.12 16.53
CA ALA A 223 -4.29 7.48 15.22
C ALA A 223 -3.52 6.14 15.17
N SER A 224 -4.21 5.09 15.58
CA SER A 224 -3.69 3.72 15.70
C SER A 224 -3.74 3.00 14.36
N SER A 225 -4.50 3.52 13.40
CA SER A 225 -4.58 2.97 12.05
C SER A 225 -3.62 3.70 11.09
N GLU A 226 -2.99 2.92 10.21
CA GLU A 226 -2.14 3.43 9.13
C GLU A 226 -2.92 4.33 8.15
N SER A 227 -4.25 4.21 8.10
CA SER A 227 -5.16 5.06 7.32
C SER A 227 -5.31 6.47 7.89
N GLU A 228 -5.20 6.63 9.21
CA GLU A 228 -5.32 7.94 9.88
C GLU A 228 -4.00 8.72 9.82
N ARG A 229 -2.85 8.03 9.86
CA ARG A 229 -1.53 8.67 9.61
C ARG A 229 -1.46 9.31 8.21
N ARG A 230 -2.17 8.74 7.23
CA ARG A 230 -2.25 9.25 5.86
C ARG A 230 -3.01 10.58 5.74
N LEU A 231 -3.83 10.92 6.73
CA LEU A 231 -4.64 12.13 6.76
C LEU A 231 -3.96 13.28 7.52
N GLN A 232 -2.69 13.12 7.92
CA GLN A 232 -2.00 14.11 8.74
C GLN A 232 -1.72 15.39 7.95
N LYS A 233 -2.09 16.53 8.55
CA LYS A 233 -1.87 17.88 8.02
C LYS A 233 -0.37 18.16 8.01
N VAL A 234 0.20 18.36 6.82
CA VAL A 234 1.66 18.47 6.65
C VAL A 234 2.17 19.86 6.98
N SER A 235 1.35 20.90 6.82
CA SER A 235 1.72 22.27 7.22
C SER A 235 1.96 22.43 8.73
N GLY A 236 1.50 21.47 9.55
CA GLY A 236 1.54 21.54 11.00
C GLY A 236 0.59 22.60 11.59
N PRO A 237 0.45 22.67 12.93
CA PRO A 237 -0.35 23.70 13.57
C PRO A 237 0.33 25.07 13.49
N MET A 238 -0.49 26.11 13.38
CA MET A 238 -0.07 27.50 13.59
C MET A 238 -0.50 27.93 14.99
N THR A 239 0.48 28.26 15.85
CA THR A 239 0.23 28.81 17.19
C THR A 239 0.18 30.33 17.15
N ASP A 240 -0.29 30.94 18.25
CA ASP A 240 -0.25 32.40 18.47
C ASP A 240 -1.08 33.21 17.46
N LEU A 241 -2.14 32.60 16.92
CA LEU A 241 -3.10 33.27 16.05
C LEU A 241 -3.94 34.28 16.84
N LYS A 242 -4.06 35.49 16.28
CA LYS A 242 -4.99 36.52 16.77
C LYS A 242 -6.42 36.17 16.33
N ALA A 243 -7.42 36.54 17.12
CA ALA A 243 -8.82 36.37 16.72
C ALA A 243 -9.15 37.12 15.42
N GLN A 244 -8.49 38.26 15.17
CA GLN A 244 -8.67 39.07 13.97
C GLN A 244 -7.38 39.74 13.49
N TYR A 245 -7.34 40.02 12.18
CA TYR A 245 -6.27 40.72 11.49
C TYR A 245 -6.86 41.84 10.66
N ALA A 246 -6.71 43.08 11.12
CA ALA A 246 -7.14 44.27 10.40
C ALA A 246 -6.11 44.68 9.35
N TRP A 247 -6.55 45.31 8.27
CA TRP A 247 -5.65 45.99 7.35
C TRP A 247 -5.09 47.26 8.01
N ASP A 248 -3.80 47.50 7.85
CA ASP A 248 -3.12 48.74 8.27
C ASP A 248 -2.18 49.20 7.15
N LYS A 249 -1.91 50.51 7.07
CA LYS A 249 -1.05 51.08 6.02
C LYS A 249 0.44 50.90 6.31
N ASP A 250 0.83 51.02 7.57
CA ASP A 250 2.23 51.16 7.98
C ASP A 250 2.78 49.86 8.59
N ASN A 251 1.96 49.12 9.35
CA ASN A 251 2.34 47.83 9.93
C ASN A 251 1.21 46.82 9.80
N ASN A 252 0.93 46.39 8.56
CA ASN A 252 -0.23 45.59 8.18
C ASN A 252 -0.21 44.17 8.78
N PRO A 253 -0.98 43.89 9.87
CA PRO A 253 -1.04 42.56 10.45
C PRO A 253 -1.68 41.54 9.51
N LEU A 254 -2.61 41.96 8.65
CA LEU A 254 -3.22 41.10 7.63
C LEU A 254 -2.21 40.69 6.55
N ALA A 255 -1.31 41.58 6.15
CA ALA A 255 -0.23 41.23 5.22
C ALA A 255 0.77 40.26 5.86
N ASN A 256 1.15 40.49 7.12
CA ASN A 256 2.03 39.57 7.85
C ASN A 256 1.39 38.17 8.02
N PHE A 257 0.09 38.12 8.28
CA PHE A 257 -0.67 36.87 8.33
C PHE A 257 -0.72 36.17 6.97
N SER A 258 -0.97 36.93 5.90
CA SER A 258 -0.92 36.42 4.52
C SER A 258 0.44 35.81 4.18
N GLN A 259 1.54 36.43 4.63
CA GLN A 259 2.87 35.89 4.43
C GLN A 259 3.05 34.56 5.20
N ALA A 260 2.62 34.50 6.46
CA ALA A 260 2.68 33.27 7.25
C ALA A 260 1.86 32.12 6.62
N LEU A 261 0.69 32.41 6.05
CA LEU A 261 -0.09 31.44 5.28
C LEU A 261 0.65 30.97 4.01
N SER A 262 1.29 31.88 3.29
CA SER A 262 2.11 31.56 2.12
C SER A 262 3.27 30.63 2.49
N ASP A 263 3.93 30.88 3.61
CA ASP A 263 5.04 30.05 4.09
C ASP A 263 4.57 28.62 4.40
N ARG A 264 3.37 28.46 5.01
CA ARG A 264 2.76 27.14 5.24
C ARG A 264 2.35 26.45 3.95
N THR A 265 1.79 27.19 3.01
CA THR A 265 1.40 26.67 1.68
C THR A 265 2.62 26.16 0.92
N ARG A 266 3.77 26.84 1.04
CA ARG A 266 5.03 26.41 0.45
C ARG A 266 5.48 25.05 0.97
N ILE A 267 5.40 24.80 2.28
CA ILE A 267 5.75 23.49 2.88
C ILE A 267 4.91 22.37 2.24
N VAL A 268 3.60 22.60 2.07
CA VAL A 268 2.70 21.60 1.45
C VAL A 268 3.02 21.43 -0.03
N ASN A 269 3.29 22.51 -0.77
CA ASN A 269 3.67 22.47 -2.19
C ASN A 269 5.00 21.71 -2.42
N ASP A 270 5.99 21.94 -1.57
CA ASP A 270 7.28 21.24 -1.62
C ASP A 270 7.03 19.73 -1.43
N LYS A 271 6.16 19.35 -0.49
CA LYS A 271 5.78 17.94 -0.28
C LYS A 271 4.98 17.35 -1.46
N VAL A 272 4.06 18.11 -2.07
CA VAL A 272 3.35 17.68 -3.28
C VAL A 272 4.31 17.41 -4.43
N THR A 273 5.32 18.27 -4.59
CA THR A 273 6.34 18.13 -5.64
C THR A 273 7.20 16.88 -5.42
N GLU A 274 7.64 16.66 -4.18
CA GLU A 274 8.36 15.45 -3.77
C GLU A 274 7.53 14.19 -4.05
N GLN A 275 6.29 14.14 -3.56
CA GLN A 275 5.41 12.98 -3.70
C GLN A 275 5.01 12.71 -5.15
N THR A 276 4.82 13.75 -5.97
CA THR A 276 4.57 13.61 -7.41
C THR A 276 5.77 12.98 -8.11
N THR A 277 6.99 13.39 -7.74
CA THR A 277 8.22 12.84 -8.30
C THR A 277 8.36 11.35 -7.94
N LEU A 278 8.12 10.99 -6.68
CA LEU A 278 8.13 9.61 -6.22
C LEU A 278 7.04 8.76 -6.90
N LEU A 279 5.83 9.30 -7.04
CA LEU A 279 4.73 8.62 -7.72
C LEU A 279 5.05 8.35 -9.18
N ASN A 280 5.67 9.30 -9.88
CA ASN A 280 6.09 9.12 -11.27
C ASN A 280 7.22 8.07 -11.40
N ASP A 281 8.19 8.07 -10.49
CA ASP A 281 9.24 7.02 -10.46
C ASP A 281 8.64 5.63 -10.24
N VAL A 282 7.82 5.46 -9.19
CA VAL A 282 7.16 4.18 -8.88
C VAL A 282 6.22 3.76 -10.02
N GLY A 283 5.50 4.71 -10.62
CA GLY A 283 4.64 4.48 -11.78
C GLY A 283 5.43 3.96 -12.98
N SER A 284 6.55 4.60 -13.32
CA SER A 284 7.45 4.16 -14.39
C SER A 284 8.01 2.76 -14.13
N ARG A 285 8.46 2.49 -12.88
CA ARG A 285 8.99 1.17 -12.48
C ARG A 285 7.92 0.08 -12.52
N TYR A 286 6.68 0.41 -12.16
CA TYR A 286 5.54 -0.50 -12.25
C TYR A 286 5.19 -0.84 -13.70
N THR A 287 5.10 0.16 -14.59
CA THR A 287 4.87 -0.05 -16.02
C THR A 287 5.97 -0.93 -16.63
N THR A 288 7.23 -0.58 -16.37
CA THR A 288 8.38 -1.37 -16.84
C THR A 288 8.31 -2.82 -16.33
N SER A 289 7.98 -3.03 -15.05
CA SER A 289 7.86 -4.38 -14.48
C SER A 289 6.70 -5.16 -15.09
N THR A 290 5.60 -4.49 -15.44
CA THR A 290 4.45 -5.08 -16.15
C THR A 290 4.84 -5.52 -17.56
N GLU A 291 5.54 -4.67 -18.31
CA GLU A 291 6.00 -4.99 -19.67
C GLU A 291 7.00 -6.15 -19.68
N VAL A 292 7.96 -6.16 -18.73
CA VAL A 292 8.92 -7.25 -18.58
C VAL A 292 8.21 -8.56 -18.24
N MET A 293 7.22 -8.52 -17.34
CA MET A 293 6.38 -9.68 -17.01
C MET A 293 5.65 -10.20 -18.24
N MET A 294 5.00 -9.31 -19.00
CA MET A 294 4.23 -9.70 -20.18
C MET A 294 5.13 -10.34 -21.24
N LYS A 295 6.30 -9.76 -21.53
CA LYS A 295 7.29 -10.33 -22.44
C LYS A 295 7.83 -11.68 -21.96
N PHE A 296 8.04 -11.83 -20.65
CA PHE A 296 8.49 -13.10 -20.06
C PHE A 296 7.43 -14.18 -20.26
N VAL A 297 6.17 -13.88 -19.94
CA VAL A 297 5.03 -14.79 -20.14
C VAL A 297 4.86 -15.16 -21.61
N GLU A 298 4.95 -14.21 -22.53
CA GLU A 298 4.90 -14.46 -23.99
C GLU A 298 6.05 -15.36 -24.46
N THR A 299 7.27 -15.12 -23.97
CA THR A 299 8.45 -15.93 -24.30
C THR A 299 8.32 -17.35 -23.76
N TRP A 300 7.78 -17.49 -22.54
CA TRP A 300 7.52 -18.77 -21.89
C TRP A 300 6.46 -19.59 -22.64
N PHE A 301 5.32 -18.98 -23.01
CA PHE A 301 4.30 -19.62 -23.84
C PHE A 301 4.84 -20.04 -25.21
N SER A 302 5.66 -19.19 -25.84
CA SER A 302 6.31 -19.49 -27.12
C SER A 302 7.28 -20.67 -27.03
N MET A 303 8.05 -20.76 -25.95
CA MET A 303 8.97 -21.86 -25.70
C MET A 303 8.22 -23.17 -25.46
N LEU A 304 7.18 -23.18 -24.63
CA LEU A 304 6.34 -24.36 -24.39
C LEU A 304 5.65 -24.84 -25.67
N SER A 305 5.11 -23.92 -26.47
CA SER A 305 4.49 -24.24 -27.75
C SER A 305 5.46 -24.94 -28.71
N LYS A 306 6.72 -24.50 -28.75
CA LYS A 306 7.78 -25.12 -29.57
C LYS A 306 8.21 -26.50 -29.06
N ILE A 307 8.16 -26.73 -27.75
CA ILE A 307 8.51 -28.02 -27.15
C ILE A 307 7.37 -29.04 -27.36
N LEU A 308 6.12 -28.60 -27.33
CA LEU A 308 4.93 -29.45 -27.53
C LEU A 308 4.63 -29.78 -29.00
N GLN A 309 5.28 -29.11 -29.96
CA GLN A 309 5.13 -29.35 -31.40
C GLN A 309 6.21 -30.27 -32.00
N ASN A 310 7.18 -30.72 -31.19
CA ASN A 310 8.15 -31.77 -31.52
C ASN A 310 7.87 -33.04 -30.72
#